data_AF-A0A952HCQ5-F1
#
_entry.id   AF-A0A952HCQ5-F1
#
_cell.length_a   1.000
_cell.length_b   1.000
_cell.length_c   1.000
_cell.angle_alpha   90.00
_cell.angle_beta   90.00
_cell.angle_gamma   90.00
#
_symmetry.space_group_name_H-M   'P 1'
#
loop_
_entity.id
_entity.type
_entity.pdbx_description
1 polymer ?
#
loop_
_entity_poly.entity_id
_entity_poly.type
_entity_poly.pdbx_seq_one_letter_code
_entity_poly.pdbx_strand_id
1 'polypeptide(L)'
;MRKIAYAGTTFYTGDDLAEALMEYARALARHDIADTIFVPGRTVNGDLDRIEMLVGPASQIVSEPIELVGPEIRDEELVAKLRTLTAELSPRKTTAEPADGASGGVPSHADDLG
;
A
#
# COMPACT_ATOMS: atom_id res chain seq x y z
N MET A 1 7.92 -6.25 17.39
CA MET A 1 6.71 -5.44 17.64
C MET A 1 6.93 -4.01 17.17
N ARG A 2 5.84 -3.33 16.78
CA ARG A 2 5.89 -1.94 16.31
C ARG A 2 4.98 -1.06 17.14
N LYS A 3 5.42 0.18 17.38
CA LYS A 3 4.61 1.29 17.87
C LYS A 3 4.08 2.07 16.68
N ILE A 4 2.77 2.22 16.57
CA ILE A 4 2.09 3.01 15.55
C ILE A 4 1.61 4.30 16.18
N ALA A 5 1.99 5.44 15.62
CA ALA A 5 1.43 6.74 15.95
C ALA A 5 0.56 7.26 14.81
N TYR A 6 -0.68 7.63 15.15
CA TYR A 6 -1.68 8.10 14.20
C TYR A 6 -2.65 9.08 14.88
N ALA A 7 -2.88 10.25 14.27
CA ALA A 7 -3.84 11.26 14.73
C ALA A 7 -3.73 11.63 16.23
N GLY A 8 -2.50 11.68 16.76
CA GLY A 8 -2.24 11.98 18.18
C GLY A 8 -2.40 10.78 19.13
N THR A 9 -2.82 9.62 18.62
CA THR A 9 -2.92 8.37 19.36
C THR A 9 -1.73 7.46 19.08
N THR A 10 -1.42 6.58 20.03
CA THR A 10 -0.41 5.54 19.85
C THR A 10 -0.97 4.18 20.28
N PHE A 11 -0.63 3.13 19.54
CA PHE A 11 -0.87 1.74 19.94
C PHE A 11 0.29 0.86 19.46
N TYR A 12 0.31 -0.37 19.93
CA TYR A 12 1.36 -1.34 19.60
C TYR A 12 0.77 -2.54 18.86
N THR A 13 1.43 -3.03 17.83
CA THR A 13 0.97 -4.20 17.07
C THR A 13 2.15 -5.07 16.61
N GLY A 14 1.85 -6.20 15.98
CA GLY A 14 2.85 -7.11 15.42
C GLY A 14 3.60 -6.50 14.24
N ASP A 15 4.78 -7.04 13.97
CA ASP A 15 5.64 -6.55 12.89
C ASP A 15 4.97 -6.72 11.53
N ASP A 16 4.41 -7.90 11.25
CA ASP A 16 3.72 -8.21 9.99
C ASP A 16 2.47 -7.34 9.77
N LEU A 17 1.72 -7.07 10.85
CA LEU A 17 0.52 -6.23 10.81
C LEU A 17 0.87 -4.78 10.49
N ALA A 18 1.88 -4.25 11.17
CA ALA A 18 2.35 -2.91 10.93
C ALA A 18 2.95 -2.75 9.52
N GLU A 19 3.70 -3.74 9.03
CA GLU A 19 4.22 -3.72 7.66
C GLU A 19 3.08 -3.67 6.64
N ALA A 20 2.13 -4.60 6.72
CA ALA A 20 0.99 -4.67 5.82
C ALA A 20 0.11 -3.40 5.87
N LEU A 21 -0.09 -2.84 7.08
CA LEU A 21 -0.80 -1.56 7.26
C LEU A 21 -0.08 -0.42 6.54
N MET A 22 1.24 -0.31 6.71
CA MET A 22 2.03 0.76 6.09
C MET A 22 2.07 0.62 4.55
N GLU A 23 2.09 -0.60 4.02
CA GLU A 23 1.98 -0.85 2.59
C GLU A 23 0.63 -0.43 2.03
N TYR A 24 -0.45 -0.83 2.71
CA TYR A 24 -1.80 -0.48 2.29
C TYR A 24 -2.05 1.02 2.37
N ALA A 25 -1.61 1.69 3.44
CA ALA A 25 -1.68 3.15 3.57
C ALA A 25 -0.97 3.87 2.41
N ARG A 26 0.20 3.39 1.99
CA ARG A 26 0.91 3.92 0.82
C ARG A 26 0.13 3.72 -0.48
N ALA A 27 -0.53 2.58 -0.64
CA ALA A 27 -1.38 2.33 -1.80
C ALA A 27 -2.58 3.28 -1.81
N LEU A 28 -3.30 3.44 -0.70
CA LEU A 28 -4.41 4.39 -0.59
C LEU A 28 -3.98 5.82 -0.97
N ALA A 29 -2.85 6.28 -0.43
CA ALA A 29 -2.32 7.61 -0.72
C ALA A 29 -1.95 7.81 -2.20
N ARG A 30 -1.40 6.80 -2.88
CA ARG A 30 -1.06 6.87 -4.31
C ARG A 30 -2.29 7.00 -5.21
N HIS A 31 -3.43 6.50 -4.75
CA HIS A 31 -4.68 6.48 -5.49
C HIS A 31 -5.65 7.58 -5.07
N ASP A 32 -5.24 8.47 -4.18
CA ASP A 32 -6.05 9.58 -3.64
C ASP A 32 -7.38 9.11 -3.01
N ILE A 33 -7.37 7.95 -2.35
CA ILE A 33 -8.54 7.36 -1.69
C ILE A 33 -8.30 7.16 -0.21
N ALA A 34 -9.40 7.01 0.54
CA ALA A 34 -9.37 6.70 1.97
C ALA A 34 -10.16 5.43 2.27
N ASP A 35 -9.76 4.71 3.32
CA ASP A 35 -10.44 3.52 3.83
C ASP A 35 -10.40 3.48 5.37
N THR A 36 -11.35 2.76 5.97
CA THR A 36 -11.40 2.51 7.42
C THR A 36 -10.96 1.10 7.74
N ILE A 37 -9.93 0.97 8.58
CA ILE A 37 -9.28 -0.31 8.90
C ILE A 37 -9.36 -0.55 10.40
N PHE A 38 -9.60 -1.80 10.80
CA PHE A 38 -9.54 -2.23 12.20
C PHE A 38 -8.31 -3.07 12.41
N VAL A 39 -7.38 -2.59 13.25
CA VAL A 39 -6.09 -3.25 13.50
C VAL A 39 -6.06 -3.75 14.94
N PRO A 40 -5.83 -5.05 15.18
CA PRO A 40 -5.62 -5.54 16.54
C PRO A 40 -4.32 -4.95 17.08
N GLY A 41 -4.38 -4.43 18.30
CA GLY A 41 -3.26 -3.80 18.93
C GLY A 41 -3.40 -3.77 20.44
N ARG A 42 -2.31 -3.35 21.08
CA ARG A 42 -2.26 -3.07 22.50
C ARG A 42 -2.34 -1.56 22.68
N THR A 43 -3.26 -1.10 23.53
CA THR A 43 -3.38 0.31 23.89
C THR A 43 -2.20 0.73 24.79
N VAL A 44 -2.05 2.03 25.02
CA VAL A 44 -1.05 2.56 25.97
C VAL A 44 -1.27 2.08 27.41
N ASN A 45 -2.49 1.64 27.74
CA ASN A 45 -2.83 1.08 29.06
C ASN A 45 -2.45 -0.41 29.18
N GLY A 46 -2.06 -1.04 28.07
CA GLY A 46 -1.65 -2.44 28.04
C GLY A 46 -2.76 -3.41 27.61
N ASP A 47 -3.98 -2.93 27.43
CA ASP A 47 -5.14 -3.74 27.01
C ASP A 47 -5.06 -4.11 25.53
N LEU A 48 -5.52 -5.31 25.19
CA LEU A 48 -5.72 -5.73 23.80
C LEU A 48 -7.05 -5.18 23.28
N ASP A 49 -7.02 -4.55 22.12
CA ASP A 49 -8.19 -3.93 21.51
C ASP A 49 -8.09 -3.94 19.97
N ARG A 50 -9.18 -3.60 19.28
CA ARG A 50 -9.20 -3.30 17.85
C ARG A 50 -9.26 -1.80 17.63
N ILE A 51 -8.18 -1.25 17.10
CA ILE A 51 -8.05 0.17 16.81
C ILE A 51 -8.67 0.44 15.44
N GLU A 52 -9.72 1.24 15.42
CA GLU A 52 -10.32 1.77 14.19
C GLU A 52 -9.51 2.97 13.68
N MET A 53 -9.11 2.91 12.40
CA MET A 53 -8.26 3.92 11.77
C MET A 53 -8.83 4.29 10.41
N LEU A 54 -9.17 5.57 10.23
CA LEU A 54 -9.43 6.14 8.91
C LEU A 54 -8.09 6.49 8.25
N VAL A 55 -7.69 5.80 7.20
CA VAL A 55 -6.43 6.04 6.49
C VAL A 55 -6.73 6.65 5.14
N GLY A 56 -6.17 7.82 4.86
CA GLY A 56 -6.28 8.51 3.57
C GLY A 56 -4.97 9.17 3.15
N PRO A 57 -4.98 9.95 2.05
CA PRO A 57 -3.74 10.47 1.44
C PRO A 57 -2.95 11.42 2.35
N ALA A 58 -3.64 12.15 3.22
CA ALA A 58 -3.05 13.06 4.19
C ALA A 58 -2.72 12.40 5.54
N SER A 59 -3.00 11.10 5.72
CA SER A 59 -2.76 10.41 6.98
C SER A 59 -1.27 10.33 7.29
N GLN A 60 -0.87 10.96 8.39
CA GLN A 60 0.50 10.86 8.92
C GLN A 60 0.55 9.67 9.88
N ILE A 61 1.14 8.56 9.41
CA ILE A 61 1.34 7.35 10.19
C ILE A 61 2.85 7.14 10.40
N VAL A 62 3.25 6.99 11.65
CA VAL A 62 4.63 6.65 12.03
C VAL A 62 4.65 5.24 12.59
N SER A 63 5.64 4.44 12.17
CA SER A 63 5.86 3.08 12.68
C SER A 63 7.29 2.94 13.19
N GLU A 64 7.45 2.78 14.50
CA GLU A 64 8.74 2.64 15.19
C GLU A 64 8.94 1.19 15.67
N PRO A 65 10.09 0.55 15.41
CA PRO A 65 10.39 -0.75 16.02
C PRO A 65 10.59 -0.57 17.52
N ILE A 66 10.05 -1.50 18.30
CA ILE A 66 10.19 -1.47 19.76
C ILE A 66 10.43 -2.87 20.32
N GLU A 67 11.19 -2.93 21.40
CA GLU A 67 11.31 -4.13 22.24
C GLU A 67 10.29 -4.02 23.37
N LEU A 68 9.20 -4.78 23.27
CA LEU A 68 8.18 -4.88 24.32
C LEU A 68 8.16 -6.31 24.88
N VAL A 69 8.04 -6.43 26.20
CA VAL A 69 7.88 -7.74 26.86
C VAL A 69 6.45 -8.22 26.65
N GLY A 70 6.28 -9.33 25.94
CA GLY A 70 4.98 -9.97 25.76
C GLY A 70 4.89 -10.74 24.43
N PRO A 71 3.84 -11.55 24.26
CA PRO A 71 3.58 -12.20 22.98
C PRO A 71 3.25 -11.14 21.93
N GLU A 72 3.80 -11.34 20.75
CA GLU A 72 3.48 -10.54 19.59
C GLU A 72 2.01 -10.71 19.17
N ILE A 73 1.40 -9.61 18.73
CA ILE A 73 0.03 -9.60 18.23
C ILE A 73 0.05 -10.08 16.78
N ARG A 74 -0.68 -11.17 16.50
CA ARG A 74 -0.76 -11.77 15.17
C ARG A 74 -2.21 -11.85 14.70
N ASP A 75 -2.41 -11.53 13.43
CA ASP A 75 -3.70 -11.69 12.71
C ASP A 75 -3.35 -11.93 11.24
N GLU A 76 -3.05 -13.20 10.91
CA GLU A 76 -2.59 -13.61 9.58
C GLU A 76 -3.67 -13.35 8.50
N GLU A 77 -4.95 -13.47 8.88
CA GLU A 77 -6.07 -13.19 8.00
C GLU A 77 -6.10 -11.72 7.61
N LEU A 78 -5.96 -10.80 8.57
CA LEU A 78 -5.90 -9.37 8.30
C LEU A 78 -4.65 -9.01 7.48
N VAL A 79 -3.49 -9.59 7.79
CA VAL A 79 -2.26 -9.39 6.99
C VAL A 79 -2.49 -9.80 5.54
N ALA A 80 -3.06 -10.99 5.30
CA ALA A 80 -3.37 -11.46 3.95
C ALA A 80 -4.38 -10.54 3.24
N LYS A 81 -5.43 -10.11 3.95
CA LYS A 81 -6.43 -9.17 3.43
C LYS A 81 -5.80 -7.84 3.00
N LEU A 82 -5.00 -7.21 3.85
CA LEU A 82 -4.34 -5.94 3.54
C LEU A 82 -3.40 -6.06 2.34
N ARG A 83 -2.69 -7.17 2.22
CA ARG A 83 -1.84 -7.46 1.05
C ARG A 83 -2.67 -7.61 -0.23
N THR A 84 -3.80 -8.33 -0.18
CA THR A 84 -4.71 -8.44 -1.33
C THR A 84 -5.26 -7.07 -1.76
N LEU A 85 -5.77 -6.28 -0.81
CA LEU A 85 -6.28 -4.93 -1.12
C LEU A 85 -5.19 -4.02 -1.69
N THR A 86 -3.97 -4.10 -1.18
CA THR A 86 -2.79 -3.38 -1.71
C THR A 86 -2.49 -3.80 -3.15
N ALA A 87 -2.55 -5.10 -3.45
CA ALA A 87 -2.31 -5.62 -4.79
C ALA A 87 -3.41 -5.20 -5.78
N GLU A 88 -4.67 -5.13 -5.35
CA GLU A 88 -5.80 -4.68 -6.17
C GLU A 88 -5.70 -3.20 -6.57
N LEU A 89 -5.11 -2.37 -5.70
CA LEU A 89 -4.86 -0.97 -6.00
C LEU A 89 -3.67 -0.79 -6.95
N SER A 90 -2.71 -1.70 -6.97
CA SER A 90 -1.52 -1.56 -7.82
C SER A 90 -1.89 -1.59 -9.32
N PRO A 91 -1.30 -0.72 -10.17
CA PRO A 91 -1.56 -0.76 -11.60
C PRO A 91 -1.29 -2.16 -12.15
N ARG A 92 -2.23 -2.74 -12.91
CA ARG A 92 -1.93 -3.94 -13.71
C ARG A 92 -0.74 -3.58 -14.58
N LYS A 93 0.38 -4.23 -14.35
CA LYS A 93 1.57 -4.14 -15.19
C LYS A 93 1.13 -4.50 -16.61
N THR A 94 0.97 -3.49 -17.48
CA THR A 94 0.68 -3.72 -18.89
C THR A 94 1.89 -4.47 -19.45
N THR A 95 1.72 -5.76 -19.71
CA THR A 95 2.68 -6.51 -20.52
C THR A 95 2.67 -5.85 -21.89
N ALA A 96 3.70 -5.06 -22.20
CA ALA A 96 3.88 -4.55 -23.55
C ALA A 96 4.10 -5.74 -24.48
N GLU A 97 3.12 -6.02 -25.34
CA GLU A 97 3.34 -6.88 -26.51
C GLU A 97 4.36 -6.18 -27.43
N PRO A 98 5.40 -6.88 -27.92
CA PRO A 98 6.24 -6.33 -28.97
C PRO A 98 5.37 -6.20 -30.23
N ALA A 99 5.21 -4.95 -30.69
CA ALA A 99 4.54 -4.64 -31.94
C ALA A 99 5.36 -5.20 -33.11
N ASP A 100 4.85 -6.27 -33.70
CA ASP A 100 5.33 -6.83 -34.97
C ASP A 100 4.28 -6.51 -36.04
N GLY A 101 4.71 -5.95 -37.19
CA GLY A 101 3.87 -5.88 -38.40
C GLY A 101 3.75 -4.54 -39.15
N ALA A 102 4.70 -4.34 -40.07
CA ALA A 102 4.69 -3.70 -41.39
C ALA A 102 3.42 -3.04 -42.03
N SER A 103 3.71 -2.06 -42.92
CA SER A 103 3.11 -1.72 -44.25
C SER A 103 2.69 -0.23 -44.37
N GLY A 104 2.88 0.54 -45.45
CA GLY A 104 3.45 0.37 -46.80
C GLY A 104 3.74 1.78 -47.39
N GLY A 105 4.68 1.97 -48.33
CA GLY A 105 4.43 2.25 -49.77
C GLY A 105 3.59 3.53 -50.04
N VAL A 106 3.91 4.50 -50.92
CA VAL A 106 4.68 4.54 -52.18
C VAL A 106 5.01 6.04 -52.53
N PRO A 107 5.45 6.43 -53.76
CA PRO A 107 6.72 7.14 -54.04
C PRO A 107 6.59 8.66 -54.31
N SER A 108 7.71 9.39 -54.42
CA SER A 108 7.74 10.72 -55.04
C SER A 108 8.65 10.67 -56.27
N HIS A 109 8.06 10.96 -57.43
CA HIS A 109 8.69 11.00 -58.74
C HIS A 109 9.26 12.40 -58.99
N ALA A 110 10.44 12.41 -59.62
CA ALA A 110 11.15 13.46 -60.32
C ALA A 110 10.53 14.87 -60.41
N ASP A 111 11.33 15.88 -60.03
CA ASP A 111 11.38 17.15 -60.75
C ASP A 111 12.78 17.30 -61.36
N ASP A 112 12.75 17.64 -62.64
CA ASP A 112 13.81 17.76 -63.62
C ASP A 112 14.30 19.23 -63.71
N LEU A 113 15.47 19.42 -64.30
CA LEU A 113 16.05 20.65 -64.88
C LEU A 113 16.83 21.63 -63.97
N GLY A 114 18.13 21.72 -64.29
CA GLY A 114 19.08 22.77 -63.89
C GLY A 114 20.52 22.42 -64.23
#